data_AF-A0A6V7LJT7-F1
#
_entry.id   AF-A0A6V7LJT7-F1
#
_cell.length_a   1.000
_cell.length_b   1.000
_cell.length_c   1.000
_cell.angle_alpha   90.00
_cell.angle_beta   90.00
_cell.angle_gamma   90.00
#
_symmetry.space_group_name_H-M   'P 1'
#
loop_
_entity.id
_entity.type
_entity.pdbx_description
1 polymer ?
#
loop_
_entity_poly.entity_id
_entity_poly.type
_entity_poly.pdbx_seq_one_letter_code
_entity_poly.pdbx_strand_id
1 'polypeptide(L)' 'TLEIVPCSHVGHIFRKRSPYKWRSGVNVLKRNSIRLSEVWLDDYARYYYQRIGHDK' A
#
# COMPACT_ATOMS: atom_id res chain seq x y z
N THR A 1 -0.06 16.00 12.81
CA THR A 1 0.44 16.38 11.46
C THR A 1 1.41 15.32 10.98
N LEU A 2 1.62 15.20 9.68
CA LEU A 2 2.67 14.34 9.11
C LEU A 2 3.78 15.26 8.62
N GLU A 3 5.00 15.08 9.14
CA GLU A 3 6.09 16.04 8.98
C GLU A 3 7.40 15.33 8.58
N ILE A 4 8.21 16.02 7.78
CA ILE A 4 9.57 15.60 7.44
C ILE A 4 10.52 16.54 8.18
N VAL A 5 11.35 16.00 9.08
CA VAL A 5 12.29 16.79 9.90
C VAL A 5 13.67 16.79 9.23
N PRO A 6 14.11 17.90 8.61
CA PRO A 6 15.33 17.91 7.78
C PRO A 6 16.62 17.72 8.58
N CYS A 7 16.62 18.02 9.88
CA CYS A 7 17.80 17.82 10.74
C CYS A 7 18.02 16.35 11.14
N SER A 8 16.99 15.50 11.03
CA SER A 8 17.05 14.10 11.42
C SER A 8 17.36 13.21 10.22
N HIS A 9 18.61 12.73 10.13
CA HIS A 9 19.10 11.99 8.97
C HIS A 9 19.15 10.48 9.26
N VAL A 10 18.48 9.68 8.43
CA VAL A 10 18.56 8.22 8.46
C VAL A 10 18.70 7.71 7.02
N GLY A 11 19.77 6.93 6.76
CA GLY A 11 19.99 6.32 5.46
C GLY A 11 19.09 5.10 5.24
N HIS A 12 18.48 4.99 4.05
CA HIS A 12 17.70 3.83 3.65
C HIS A 12 18.24 3.25 2.32
N ILE A 13 18.53 1.95 2.29
CA ILE A 13 18.94 1.25 1.06
C ILE A 13 17.69 0.90 0.25
N PHE A 14 17.36 1.73 -0.74
CA PHE A 14 16.24 1.47 -1.65
C PHE A 14 16.56 0.29 -2.58
N ARG A 15 15.77 -0.79 -2.45
CA ARG A 15 15.89 -1.99 -3.30
C ARG A 15 14.88 -1.94 -4.45
N LYS A 16 15.28 -2.43 -5.63
CA LYS A 16 14.37 -2.54 -6.80
C LYS A 16 13.35 -3.69 -6.67
N ARG A 17 13.66 -4.74 -5.90
CA ARG A 17 12.82 -5.94 -5.73
C ARG A 17 12.92 -6.45 -4.28
N SER A 18 11.84 -7.08 -3.80
CA SER A 18 11.84 -7.75 -2.49
C SER A 18 12.81 -8.93 -2.49
N PRO A 19 13.68 -9.07 -1.48
CA PRO A 19 14.54 -10.24 -1.33
C PRO A 19 13.78 -11.46 -0.78
N TYR A 20 12.58 -11.28 -0.25
CA TYR A 20 11.79 -12.33 0.39
C TYR A 20 10.77 -12.94 -0.56
N LYS A 21 10.60 -14.26 -0.47
CA LYS A 21 9.59 -15.01 -1.22
C LYS A 21 8.21 -14.82 -0.60
N TRP A 22 7.24 -14.40 -1.40
CA TRP A 22 5.84 -14.36 -0.98
C TRP A 22 5.20 -15.75 -1.08
N ARG A 23 4.16 -15.99 -0.26
CA ARG A 23 3.32 -17.19 -0.40
C ARG A 23 2.62 -17.14 -1.76
N SER A 24 2.73 -18.22 -2.52
CA SER A 24 2.05 -18.34 -3.82
C SER A 24 0.54 -18.25 -3.66
N GLY A 25 -0.13 -17.65 -4.65
CA GLY A 25 -1.60 -17.57 -4.70
C GLY A 25 -2.22 -16.37 -3.98
N VAL A 26 -1.45 -15.55 -3.25
CA VAL A 26 -1.98 -14.34 -2.60
C VAL A 26 -1.16 -13.11 -3.00
N ASN A 27 -1.81 -12.15 -3.65
CA ASN A 27 -1.25 -10.82 -3.81
C ASN A 27 -1.44 -10.04 -2.50
N VAL A 28 -0.46 -10.15 -1.60
CA VAL A 28 -0.48 -9.56 -0.25
C VAL A 28 -0.63 -8.04 -0.31
N LEU A 29 0.02 -7.38 -1.27
CA LEU A 29 -0.07 -5.92 -1.44
C LEU A 29 -1.50 -5.49 -1.80
N LYS A 30 -2.12 -6.17 -2.78
CA LYS A 30 -3.51 -5.90 -3.16
C LYS A 30 -4.47 -6.09 -1.97
N ARG A 31 -4.33 -7.20 -1.22
CA ARG A 31 -5.18 -7.49 -0.06
C ARG A 31 -5.05 -6.42 1.04
N ASN A 32 -3.84 -5.98 1.33
CA ASN A 32 -3.61 -4.98 2.38
C ASN A 32 -4.18 -3.61 1.98
N SER A 33 -4.01 -3.21 0.71
CA SER A 33 -4.58 -1.97 0.19
C SER A 33 -6.11 -1.98 0.17
N ILE A 34 -6.75 -3.11 -0.14
CA ILE A 34 -8.22 -3.27 -0.02
C ILE A 34 -8.68 -3.05 1.43
N ARG A 35 -7.99 -3.63 2.41
CA ARG A 35 -8.33 -3.43 3.84
C ARG A 35 -8.21 -1.97 4.25
N LEU A 36 -7.19 -1.26 3.77
CA LEU A 36 -7.04 0.16 4.03
C LEU A 36 -8.19 0.95 3.38
N SER A 37 -8.55 0.64 2.13
CA SER A 37 -9.62 1.36 1.43
C SER A 37 -10.97 1.20 2.12
N GLU A 38 -11.31 -0.01 2.58
CA GLU A 38 -12.58 -0.25 3.28
C GLU A 38 -12.70 0.49 4.61
N VAL A 39 -11.58 0.68 5.32
CA VAL A 39 -11.62 1.26 6.68
C VAL A 39 -11.47 2.78 6.65
N TRP A 40 -10.71 3.33 5.71
CA TRP A 40 -10.25 4.73 5.79
C TRP A 40 -10.68 5.62 4.64
N LEU A 41 -11.13 5.06 3.51
CA LEU A 41 -11.43 5.86 2.31
C LEU A 41 -12.92 6.10 2.10
N ASP A 42 -13.81 5.58 2.94
CA ASP A 42 -15.27 5.76 2.84
C ASP A 42 -15.77 5.58 1.39
N ASP A 43 -16.52 6.55 0.87
CA ASP A 43 -17.02 6.57 -0.50
C ASP A 43 -15.91 6.65 -1.55
N TYR A 44 -14.73 7.20 -1.20
CA TYR A 44 -13.57 7.26 -2.10
C TYR A 44 -12.95 5.89 -2.36
N ALA A 45 -13.24 4.87 -1.55
CA ALA A 45 -12.80 3.50 -1.83
C ALA A 45 -13.24 3.02 -3.22
N ARG A 46 -14.39 3.50 -3.73
CA ARG A 46 -14.89 3.17 -5.09
C ARG A 46 -13.86 3.45 -6.19
N TYR A 47 -13.06 4.51 -6.04
CA TYR A 47 -12.04 4.86 -7.02
C TYR A 47 -10.87 3.89 -6.99
N TYR A 48 -10.54 3.35 -5.81
CA TYR A 48 -9.54 2.30 -5.69
C TYR A 48 -10.02 1.03 -6.40
N TYR A 49 -11.26 0.58 -6.14
CA TYR A 49 -11.88 -0.58 -6.79
C TYR A 49 -11.93 -0.49 -8.32
N GLN A 50 -12.34 0.66 -8.86
CA GLN A 50 -12.33 0.94 -10.29
C GLN A 50 -10.93 0.76 -10.92
N ARG A 51 -9.88 1.23 -10.24
CA ARG A 51 -8.50 1.10 -10.77
C ARG A 51 -7.94 -0.31 -10.72
N ILE A 52 -8.38 -1.14 -9.77
CA ILE A 52 -7.91 -2.52 -9.65
C ILE A 52 -8.78 -3.52 -10.43
N GLY A 53 -9.77 -3.04 -11.18
CA GLY A 53 -10.70 -3.86 -11.97
C GLY A 53 -11.49 -4.84 -11.10
N HIS A 54 -11.94 -4.38 -9.94
CA HIS A 54 -12.69 -5.20 -8.98
C HIS A 54 -14.00 -4.49 -8.67
N ASP A 55 -15.11 -5.22 -8.67
CA ASP A 55 -16.39 -4.65 -8.26
C ASP A 55 -16.37 -4.39 -6.75
N LYS A 56 -16.82 -3.21 -6.33
CA LYS A 56 -16.95 -2.89 -4.90
C LYS A 56 -18.18 -3.60 -4.34
#